data_AF-A0A2N3AUK4-F1
#
_entry.id   AF-A0A2N3AUK4-F1
#
_cell.length_a   1.000
_cell.length_b   1.000
_cell.length_c   1.000
_cell.angle_alpha   90.00
_cell.angle_beta   90.00
_cell.angle_gamma   90.00
#
_symmetry.space_group_name_H-M   'P 1'
#
loop_
_entity.id
_entity.type
_entity.pdbx_description
1 polymer ?
#
loop_
_entity_poly.entity_id
_entity_poly.type
_entity_poly.pdbx_seq_one_letter_code
_entity_poly.pdbx_strand_id
1 'polypeptide(L)'
;MAIWFARLSVDRWRLARAPDERAAADTAPTALIAETAHGPRIAAANGAGRVAGARPGMLLADARALCPQLAAVPADPAGDLALLEKLALWAQRWGPWSALD
;
A
#
# COMPACT_ATOMS: atom_id res chain seq x y z
N MET A 1 3.31 4.66 -21.37
CA MET A 1 4.00 4.64 -20.06
C MET A 1 2.98 4.22 -19.00
N ALA A 2 3.42 3.54 -17.96
CA ALA A 2 2.56 3.05 -16.88
C ALA A 2 2.80 3.93 -15.66
N ILE A 3 1.75 4.52 -15.09
CA ILE A 3 1.85 5.16 -13.77
C ILE A 3 1.91 4.03 -12.76
N TRP A 4 3.12 3.59 -12.41
CA TRP A 4 3.31 2.57 -11.41
C TRP A 4 3.10 3.19 -10.02
N PHE A 5 1.90 3.02 -9.46
CA PHE A 5 1.64 3.38 -8.08
C PHE A 5 2.24 2.33 -7.15
N ALA A 6 3.56 2.37 -6.98
CA ALA A 6 4.35 1.51 -6.08
C ALA A 6 3.79 1.36 -4.65
N ARG A 7 2.93 2.30 -4.26
CA ARG A 7 2.41 2.50 -2.93
C ARG A 7 0.90 2.80 -2.89
N LEU A 8 0.15 2.58 -3.98
CA LEU A 8 -1.28 2.92 -4.05
C LEU A 8 -2.04 2.44 -2.81
N SER A 9 -1.83 1.18 -2.45
CA SER A 9 -2.51 0.53 -1.35
C SER A 9 -2.19 1.18 -0.01
N VAL A 10 -0.91 1.46 0.26
CA VAL A 10 -0.49 2.06 1.55
C VAL A 10 -0.86 3.54 1.64
N ASP A 11 -0.82 4.27 0.53
CA ASP A 11 -1.22 5.68 0.51
C ASP A 11 -2.75 5.82 0.59
N ARG A 12 -3.53 4.95 -0.07
CA ARG A 12 -4.99 4.87 0.10
C ARG A 12 -5.35 4.53 1.55
N TRP A 13 -4.67 3.54 2.14
CA TRP A 13 -4.86 3.19 3.55
C TRP A 13 -4.56 4.38 4.48
N ARG A 14 -3.46 5.11 4.25
CA ARG A 14 -3.13 6.33 5.02
C ARG A 14 -4.19 7.44 4.83
N LEU A 15 -4.64 7.65 3.60
CA LEU A 15 -5.61 8.70 3.26
C LEU A 15 -7.03 8.42 3.77
N ALA A 16 -7.39 7.15 3.96
CA ALA A 16 -8.68 6.76 4.53
C ALA A 16 -8.81 7.07 6.04
N ARG A 17 -7.72 7.43 6.72
CA ARG A 17 -7.68 7.73 8.16
C ARG A 17 -8.00 9.20 8.43
N ALA A 18 -8.52 9.46 9.64
CA ALA A 18 -8.70 10.82 10.14
C ALA A 18 -7.33 11.56 10.22
N PRO A 19 -7.31 12.91 10.18
CA PRO A 19 -6.07 13.69 10.16
C PRO A 19 -5.08 13.33 11.28
N ASP A 20 -5.57 13.26 12.53
CA ASP A 20 -4.74 12.93 13.70
C ASP A 20 -4.20 11.49 13.64
N GLU A 21 -5.02 10.56 13.15
CA GLU A 21 -4.64 9.15 12.98
C GLU A 21 -3.68 8.91 11.82
N ARG A 22 -3.63 9.85 10.86
CA ARG A 22 -2.72 9.79 9.71
C ARG A 22 -1.29 10.08 10.15
N ALA A 23 -1.09 11.08 10.99
CA ALA A 23 0.23 11.38 11.58
C ALA A 23 0.77 10.17 12.39
N ALA A 24 -0.10 9.49 13.14
CA ALA A 24 0.27 8.26 13.84
C ALA A 24 0.59 7.10 12.86
N ALA A 25 -0.19 6.96 11.79
CA ALA A 25 0.10 5.98 10.72
C ALA A 25 1.34 6.30 9.89
N ASP A 26 1.84 7.53 9.99
CA ASP A 26 3.08 7.93 9.33
C ASP A 26 4.32 7.44 10.08
N THR A 27 4.24 7.43 11.41
CA THR A 27 5.33 7.11 12.33
C THR A 27 5.33 5.68 12.83
N ALA A 28 4.16 5.05 13.00
CA ALA A 28 4.06 3.67 13.45
C ALA A 28 4.42 2.69 12.32
N PRO A 29 5.34 1.73 12.51
CA PRO A 29 5.71 0.76 11.48
C PRO A 29 4.50 -0.10 11.11
N THR A 30 4.05 0.01 9.87
CA THR A 30 2.84 -0.67 9.38
C THR A 30 3.07 -1.30 8.01
N ALA A 31 2.54 -2.50 7.83
CA ALA A 31 2.51 -3.20 6.56
C ALA A 31 1.09 -3.65 6.19
N LEU A 32 0.78 -3.53 4.90
CA LEU A 32 -0.37 -4.17 4.29
C LEU A 32 -0.01 -5.60 3.93
N ILE A 33 -0.87 -6.56 4.25
CA ILE A 33 -0.65 -7.99 4.00
C ILE A 33 -1.67 -8.57 3.03
N ALA A 34 -1.23 -9.54 2.24
CA ALA A 34 -2.08 -10.39 1.42
C ALA A 34 -1.95 -11.83 1.90
N GLU A 35 -3.09 -12.52 2.00
CA GLU A 35 -3.10 -13.96 2.27
C GLU A 35 -2.54 -14.72 1.06
N THR A 36 -1.68 -15.71 1.33
CA THR A 36 -1.14 -16.60 0.30
C THR A 36 -1.22 -18.04 0.77
N ALA A 37 -1.06 -18.99 -0.15
CA ALA A 37 -1.05 -20.41 0.19
C ALA A 37 0.06 -20.79 1.21
N HIS A 38 1.07 -19.95 1.40
CA HIS A 38 2.20 -20.20 2.29
C HIS A 38 2.25 -19.19 3.45
N GLY A 39 1.08 -18.65 3.81
CA GLY A 39 0.90 -17.67 4.89
C GLY A 39 0.87 -16.21 4.40
N PRO A 40 0.55 -15.26 5.29
CA PRO A 40 0.42 -13.85 4.94
C PRO A 40 1.77 -13.25 4.55
N ARG A 41 1.78 -12.53 3.43
CA ARG A 41 2.96 -11.82 2.91
C ARG A 41 2.72 -10.32 2.89
N ILE A 42 3.80 -9.57 3.06
CA ILE A 42 3.78 -8.11 2.93
C ILE A 42 3.45 -7.76 1.48
N ALA A 43 2.32 -7.11 1.25
CA ALA A 43 1.94 -6.54 -0.03
C ALA A 43 2.58 -5.14 -0.22
N ALA A 44 2.53 -4.31 0.82
CA ALA A 44 3.14 -2.99 0.85
C ALA A 44 3.50 -2.61 2.29
N ALA A 45 4.40 -1.64 2.47
CA ALA A 45 4.75 -1.13 3.80
C ALA A 45 4.85 0.39 3.78
N ASN A 46 4.50 0.99 4.91
CA ASN A 46 4.58 2.43 5.12
C ASN A 46 6.05 2.85 5.34
N GLY A 47 6.33 4.16 5.44
CA GLY A 47 7.71 4.66 5.57
C GLY A 47 8.46 4.01 6.75
N ALA A 48 7.86 4.07 7.94
CA ALA A 48 8.41 3.48 9.15
C ALA A 48 8.60 1.95 9.05
N GLY A 49 7.65 1.24 8.44
CA GLY A 49 7.71 -0.20 8.24
C GLY A 49 8.86 -0.62 7.31
N ARG A 50 9.11 0.16 6.24
CA ARG A 50 10.26 -0.06 5.35
C ARG A 50 11.59 0.20 6.04
N VAL A 51 11.69 1.26 6.83
CA VAL A 51 12.87 1.57 7.65
C VAL A 51 13.14 0.44 8.65
N ALA A 52 12.08 -0.14 9.21
CA ALA A 52 12.16 -1.29 10.11
C ALA A 52 12.43 -2.64 9.40
N GLY A 53 12.60 -2.64 8.07
CA GLY A 53 13.01 -3.82 7.30
C GLY A 53 11.89 -4.58 6.59
N ALA A 54 10.62 -4.16 6.69
CA ALA A 54 9.53 -4.79 5.97
C ALA A 54 9.65 -4.53 4.45
N ARG A 55 9.59 -5.61 3.65
CA ARG A 55 9.71 -5.56 2.19
C ARG A 55 8.55 -6.30 1.52
N PRO A 56 8.01 -5.81 0.38
CA PRO A 56 7.02 -6.56 -0.38
C PRO A 56 7.48 -7.99 -0.70
N GLY A 57 6.57 -8.95 -0.61
CA GLY A 57 6.83 -10.38 -0.80
C GLY A 57 7.40 -11.10 0.42
N MET A 58 7.91 -10.40 1.44
CA MET A 58 8.40 -11.00 2.69
C MET A 58 7.25 -11.66 3.46
N LEU A 59 7.51 -12.77 4.16
CA LEU A 59 6.51 -13.34 5.08
C LEU A 59 6.31 -12.39 6.27
N LEU A 60 5.07 -12.28 6.75
CA LEU A 60 4.77 -11.46 7.93
C LEU A 60 5.59 -11.91 9.16
N ALA A 61 5.83 -13.21 9.30
CA ALA A 61 6.66 -13.76 10.37
C ALA A 61 8.09 -13.22 10.32
N ASP A 62 8.73 -13.25 9.15
CA ASP A 62 10.10 -12.73 8.95
C ASP A 62 10.16 -11.21 9.21
N ALA A 63 9.15 -10.47 8.73
CA ALA A 63 9.06 -9.04 8.97
C ALA A 63 8.92 -8.71 10.47
N ARG A 64 8.17 -9.52 11.23
CA ARG A 64 8.04 -9.38 12.68
C ARG A 64 9.27 -9.82 13.46
N ALA A 65 10.08 -10.72 12.92
CA ALA A 65 11.37 -11.05 13.52
C ALA A 65 12.32 -9.84 13.50
N LEU A 66 12.24 -8.99 12.46
CA LEU A 66 12.99 -7.74 12.36
C LEU A 66 12.36 -6.60 13.19
N CYS A 67 11.03 -6.56 13.25
CA CYS A 67 10.27 -5.50 13.91
C CYS A 67 9.05 -6.09 14.61
N PRO A 68 9.16 -6.49 15.90
CA PRO A 68 8.06 -7.13 16.63
C PRO A 68 6.80 -6.25 16.73
N GLN A 69 6.98 -4.93 16.75
CA GLN A 69 5.91 -3.93 16.80
C GLN A 69 5.26 -3.63 15.44
N LEU A 70 5.65 -4.32 14.35
CA LEU A 70 5.09 -4.11 13.03
C LEU A 70 3.58 -4.41 13.02
N ALA A 71 2.78 -3.37 12.82
CA ALA A 71 1.35 -3.50 12.60
C ALA A 71 1.09 -4.14 11.23
N ALA A 72 0.20 -5.13 11.20
CA ALA A 72 -0.23 -5.80 9.98
C ALA A 72 -1.70 -5.50 9.74
N VAL A 73 -2.01 -4.99 8.54
CA VAL A 73 -3.37 -4.63 8.13
C VAL A 73 -3.66 -5.35 6.81
N PRO A 74 -4.86 -5.93 6.60
CA PRO A 74 -5.18 -6.54 5.31
C PRO A 74 -5.11 -5.53 4.17
N ALA A 75 -4.53 -5.92 3.05
CA ALA A 75 -4.61 -5.16 1.81
C ALA A 75 -6.04 -5.18 1.25
N ASP A 76 -6.44 -4.12 0.54
CA ASP A 76 -7.73 -3.99 -0.13
C ASP A 76 -7.55 -3.93 -1.66
N PRO A 77 -7.19 -5.05 -2.32
CA PRO A 77 -6.91 -5.06 -3.76
C PRO A 77 -8.15 -4.70 -4.59
N ALA A 78 -9.35 -5.04 -4.11
CA ALA A 78 -10.61 -4.66 -4.77
C ALA A 78 -10.81 -3.14 -4.77
N GLY A 79 -10.55 -2.51 -3.62
CA GLY A 79 -10.54 -1.07 -3.49
C GLY A 79 -9.50 -0.39 -4.38
N ASP A 80 -8.28 -0.92 -4.41
CA ASP A 80 -7.21 -0.41 -5.25
C ASP A 80 -7.58 -0.44 -6.74
N LEU A 81 -8.16 -1.55 -7.20
CA LEU A 81 -8.67 -1.68 -8.56
C LEU A 81 -9.78 -0.66 -8.86
N ALA A 82 -10.76 -0.52 -7.97
CA ALA A 82 -11.86 0.43 -8.16
C ALA A 82 -11.36 1.89 -8.22
N LEU A 83 -10.28 2.23 -7.51
CA LEU A 83 -9.64 3.54 -7.61
C LEU A 83 -8.93 3.70 -8.96
N LEU A 84 -8.18 2.69 -9.41
CA LEU A 84 -7.52 2.71 -10.72
C LEU A 84 -8.53 2.85 -11.87
N GLU A 85 -9.67 2.16 -11.80
CA GLU A 85 -10.75 2.28 -12.77
C GLU A 85 -11.33 3.70 -12.81
N LYS A 86 -11.58 4.30 -11.64
CA LYS A 86 -12.04 5.70 -11.54
C LYS A 86 -11.02 6.68 -12.12
N LEU A 87 -9.74 6.48 -11.83
CA LEU A 87 -8.65 7.30 -12.39
C LEU A 87 -8.57 7.14 -13.92
N ALA A 88 -8.69 5.93 -14.43
CA ALA A 88 -8.70 5.66 -15.87
C ALA A 88 -9.89 6.32 -16.57
N LEU A 89 -11.09 6.26 -15.98
CA LEU A 89 -12.28 6.95 -16.50
C LEU A 89 -12.13 8.47 -16.45
N TRP A 90 -11.55 9.01 -15.37
CA TRP A 90 -11.26 10.44 -15.26
C TRP A 90 -10.24 10.90 -16.32
N ALA A 91 -9.18 10.12 -16.55
CA ALA A 91 -8.16 10.42 -17.54
C ALA A 91 -8.73 10.42 -18.97
N GLN A 92 -9.63 9.48 -19.29
CA GLN A 92 -10.33 9.45 -20.58
C GLN A 92 -11.12 10.74 -20.88
N ARG A 93 -11.62 11.43 -19.85
CA ARG A 93 -12.38 12.69 -20.00
C ARG A 93 -11.52 13.86 -20.47
N TRP A 94 -10.20 13.82 -20.25
CA TRP A 94 -9.27 14.90 -20.63
C TRP A 94 -8.43 14.57 -21.87
N GLY A 95 -8.77 13.48 -22.58
CA GLY A 95 -8.38 13.23 -23.97
C GLY A 95 -7.42 12.06 -24.21
N PRO A 96 -7.36 11.52 -25.46
CA PRO A 96 -6.50 10.40 -25.86
C PRO A 96 -4.99 10.76 -25.95
N TRP A 97 -4.58 11.90 -25.39
CA TRP A 97 -3.21 12.43 -25.43
C TRP A 97 -2.57 12.51 -24.04
N SER A 98 -2.86 11.56 -23.17
CA SER A 98 -1.90 11.21 -22.12
C SER A 98 -0.77 10.41 -22.77
N ALA A 99 0.03 11.07 -23.62
CA ALA A 99 1.37 10.61 -23.95
C ALA A 99 2.14 10.67 -22.64
N LEU A 100 2.23 9.50 -22.05
CA LEU A 100 2.89 9.25 -20.81
C LEU A 100 4.38 9.20 -21.29
N ASP A 101 5.17 10.25 -20.98
CA ASP A 101 6.65 10.28 -20.99
C ASP A 101 7.18 10.21 -19.55
#